data_AF-A0A086ZQ92-F1
#
_entry.id   AF-A0A086ZQ92-F1
#
_cell.length_a   1.000
_cell.length_b   1.000
_cell.length_c   1.000
_cell.angle_alpha   90.00
_cell.angle_beta   90.00
_cell.angle_gamma   90.00
#
_symmetry.space_group_name_H-M   'P 1'
#
loop_
_entity.id
_entity.type
_entity.pdbx_description
1 polymer ?
#
loop_
_entity_poly.entity_id
_entity_poly.type
_entity_poly.pdbx_seq_one_letter_code
_entity_poly.pdbx_strand_id
1 'polypeptide(L)'
;MDDLGLPESVVDSLLQDAIKQCSDRIRKKDDGFYYPIDEQHFPFRIIRHREIGFISIREIAFIMRRIVQVHPGKDKNWLFDETFAIYGFRRFSAKIERAFDAAYRYLTRNHFVADRNGAITLLSESAIL
;
A
#
# COMPACT_ATOMS: atom_id res chain seq x y z
N MET A 1 -34.71 -18.20 -3.49
CA MET A 1 -33.73 -18.96 -4.28
C MET A 1 -32.44 -18.71 -3.54
N ASP A 2 -32.17 -19.59 -2.60
CA ASP A 2 -31.34 -19.28 -1.45
C ASP A 2 -29.89 -19.58 -1.81
N ASP A 3 -29.11 -18.52 -1.92
CA ASP A 3 -27.66 -18.59 -2.04
C ASP A 3 -27.12 -19.01 -0.68
N LEU A 4 -27.09 -20.32 -0.43
CA LEU A 4 -26.47 -20.92 0.75
C LEU A 4 -24.95 -20.81 0.59
N GLY A 5 -24.45 -19.59 0.78
CA GLY A 5 -23.02 -19.33 0.89
C GLY A 5 -22.37 -20.23 1.95
N LEU A 6 -21.08 -20.48 1.81
CA LEU A 6 -20.33 -21.25 2.80
C LEU A 6 -20.38 -20.56 4.16
N PRO A 7 -20.52 -21.31 5.28
CA PRO A 7 -20.40 -20.73 6.62
C PRO A 7 -19.06 -20.00 6.78
N GLU A 8 -19.05 -18.86 7.46
CA GLU A 8 -17.85 -18.03 7.68
C GLU A 8 -16.70 -18.85 8.29
N SER A 9 -17.00 -19.77 9.20
CA SER A 9 -16.00 -20.68 9.80
C SER A 9 -15.31 -21.61 8.79
N VAL A 10 -16.00 -22.02 7.73
CA VAL A 10 -15.44 -22.86 6.65
C VAL A 10 -14.57 -22.01 5.74
N VAL A 11 -14.98 -20.77 5.46
CA VAL A 11 -14.17 -19.80 4.70
C VAL A 11 -12.88 -19.49 5.46
N ASP A 12 -12.97 -19.27 6.76
CA ASP A 12 -11.82 -19.01 7.63
C ASP A 12 -10.88 -20.21 7.70
N SER A 13 -11.39 -21.44 7.83
CA SER A 13 -10.53 -22.63 7.85
C SER A 13 -9.78 -22.81 6.54
N LEU A 14 -10.46 -22.64 5.40
CA LEU A 14 -9.86 -22.73 4.08
C LEU A 14 -8.80 -21.64 3.86
N LEU A 15 -9.06 -20.43 4.35
CA LEU A 15 -8.10 -19.33 4.31
C LEU A 15 -6.85 -19.65 5.16
N GLN A 16 -7.03 -20.19 6.37
CA GLN A 16 -5.89 -20.59 7.21
C GLN A 16 -5.07 -21.71 6.58
N ASP A 17 -5.72 -22.70 5.97
CA ASP A 17 -5.05 -23.78 5.26
C ASP A 17 -4.24 -23.26 4.06
N ALA A 18 -4.80 -22.33 3.29
CA ALA A 18 -4.11 -21.70 2.16
C ALA A 18 -2.90 -20.86 2.64
N ILE A 19 -3.04 -20.10 3.73
CA ILE A 19 -1.95 -19.32 4.33
C ILE A 19 -0.84 -20.27 4.81
N LYS A 20 -1.21 -21.37 5.48
CA LYS A 20 -0.26 -22.38 5.97
C LYS A 20 0.53 -23.01 4.82
N GLN A 21 -0.15 -23.36 3.73
CA GLN A 21 0.48 -23.91 2.53
C GLN A 21 1.43 -22.93 1.84
N CYS A 22 1.25 -21.63 2.04
CA CYS A 22 2.12 -20.58 1.48
C CYS A 22 3.15 -20.04 2.49
N SER A 23 3.23 -20.60 3.71
CA SER A 23 3.96 -19.97 4.83
C SER A 23 5.48 -19.86 4.63
N ASP A 24 6.04 -20.67 3.73
CA ASP A 24 7.43 -20.62 3.26
C ASP A 24 7.67 -19.52 2.21
N ARG A 25 6.60 -18.92 1.67
CA ARG A 25 6.64 -17.92 0.59
C ARG A 25 6.09 -16.57 0.99
N ILE A 26 5.21 -16.49 1.99
CA ILE A 26 4.61 -15.24 2.47
C ILE A 26 4.83 -15.03 3.96
N ARG A 27 4.85 -13.76 4.38
CA ARG A 27 4.94 -13.35 5.79
C ARG A 27 3.97 -12.23 6.08
N LYS A 28 3.23 -12.35 7.18
CA LYS A 28 2.40 -11.26 7.71
C LYS A 28 3.31 -10.19 8.33
N LYS A 29 3.11 -8.93 7.96
CA LYS A 29 3.83 -7.80 8.54
C LYS A 29 2.97 -7.08 9.59
N ASP A 30 3.57 -6.09 10.22
CA ASP A 30 3.00 -5.25 11.27
C ASP A 30 1.76 -4.45 10.84
N ASP A 31 1.59 -4.20 9.54
CA ASP A 31 0.40 -3.59 8.96
C ASP A 31 -0.78 -4.57 8.76
N GLY A 32 -0.60 -5.85 9.08
CA GLY A 32 -1.62 -6.87 9.00
C GLY A 32 -1.75 -7.54 7.62
N PHE A 33 -0.96 -7.15 6.62
CA PHE A 33 -0.97 -7.73 5.28
C PHE A 33 0.09 -8.81 5.11
N TYR A 34 -0.16 -9.76 4.21
CA TYR A 34 0.80 -10.77 3.80
C TYR A 34 1.61 -10.28 2.60
N TYR A 35 2.92 -10.42 2.68
CA TYR A 35 3.86 -10.09 1.61
C TYR A 35 4.69 -11.31 1.26
N PRO A 36 5.18 -11.44 0.01
CA PRO A 36 6.20 -12.41 -0.30
C PRO A 36 7.44 -12.21 0.59
N ILE A 37 8.16 -13.30 0.86
CA ILE A 37 9.44 -13.21 1.58
C ILE A 37 10.50 -12.47 0.73
N ASP A 38 10.49 -12.66 -0.59
CA ASP A 38 11.31 -11.90 -1.54
C ASP A 38 10.54 -10.67 -2.03
N GLU A 39 10.71 -9.55 -1.30
CA GLU A 39 10.04 -8.28 -1.59
C GLU A 39 10.63 -7.58 -2.84
N GLN A 40 11.91 -7.84 -3.18
CA GLN A 40 12.67 -7.16 -4.26
C GLN A 40 12.02 -7.26 -5.63
N HIS A 41 11.28 -8.33 -5.86
CA HIS A 41 10.69 -8.63 -7.16
C HIS A 41 9.17 -8.50 -7.18
N PHE A 42 8.53 -7.97 -6.13
CA PHE A 42 7.08 -7.95 -6.09
C PHE A 42 6.50 -6.73 -6.83
N PRO A 43 5.81 -6.93 -7.96
CA PRO A 43 5.06 -5.84 -8.56
C PRO A 43 3.78 -5.64 -7.75
N PHE A 44 3.70 -4.54 -6.99
CA PHE A 44 2.41 -4.07 -6.51
C PHE A 44 1.50 -3.84 -7.72
N ARG A 45 0.44 -4.65 -7.84
CA ARG A 45 -0.58 -4.46 -8.87
C ARG A 45 -1.57 -3.41 -8.41
N ILE A 46 -1.60 -2.26 -9.07
CA ILE A 46 -2.58 -1.22 -8.80
C ILE A 46 -3.92 -1.64 -9.39
N ILE A 47 -4.81 -2.16 -8.55
CA ILE A 47 -6.21 -2.39 -8.93
C ILE A 47 -7.03 -1.20 -8.44
N ARG A 48 -7.59 -0.43 -9.39
CA ARG A 48 -8.42 0.75 -9.12
C ARG A 48 -9.72 0.36 -8.43
N HIS A 49 -10.28 1.29 -7.68
CA HIS A 49 -11.57 1.17 -6.98
C HIS A 49 -11.64 0.10 -5.88
N ARG A 50 -10.51 -0.49 -5.47
CA ARG A 50 -10.44 -1.25 -4.22
C ARG A 50 -10.76 -0.35 -3.04
N GLU A 51 -11.40 -0.90 -2.01
CA GLU A 51 -11.55 -0.17 -0.76
C GLU A 51 -10.21 0.00 -0.07
N ILE A 52 -10.00 1.13 0.60
CA ILE A 52 -8.76 1.44 1.32
C ILE A 52 -8.40 0.37 2.38
N GLY A 53 -9.38 -0.39 2.89
CA GLY A 53 -9.13 -1.49 3.83
C GLY A 53 -8.37 -2.67 3.23
N PHE A 54 -8.34 -2.80 1.90
CA PHE A 54 -7.66 -3.87 1.17
C PHE A 54 -6.33 -3.42 0.54
N ILE A 55 -5.87 -2.22 0.85
CA ILE A 55 -4.65 -1.63 0.31
C ILE A 55 -3.72 -1.35 1.48
N SER A 56 -2.52 -1.94 1.45
CA SER A 56 -1.58 -1.79 2.55
C SER A 56 -0.88 -0.42 2.53
N ILE A 57 -0.37 0.00 3.70
CA ILE A 57 0.40 1.24 3.80
C ILE A 57 1.67 1.17 2.95
N ARG A 58 2.31 0.00 2.87
CA ARG A 58 3.50 -0.20 2.02
C ARG A 58 3.18 -0.10 0.54
N GLU A 59 2.02 -0.59 0.10
CA GLU A 59 1.57 -0.44 -1.28
C GLU A 59 1.34 1.04 -1.61
N ILE A 60 0.64 1.79 -0.75
CA ILE A 60 0.44 3.23 -0.95
C ILE A 60 1.79 3.97 -0.98
N ALA A 61 2.70 3.65 -0.05
CA ALA A 61 4.03 4.25 0.00
C ALA A 61 4.85 3.95 -1.27
N PHE A 62 4.78 2.72 -1.78
CA PHE A 62 5.43 2.35 -3.03
C PHE A 62 4.92 3.20 -4.20
N ILE A 63 3.61 3.36 -4.32
CA ILE A 63 3.01 4.21 -5.37
C ILE A 63 3.41 5.68 -5.21
N MET A 64 3.30 6.24 -4.00
CA MET A 64 3.75 7.60 -3.72
C MET A 64 5.23 7.81 -4.10
N ARG A 65 6.11 6.85 -3.79
CA ARG A 65 7.53 6.90 -4.19
C ARG A 65 7.70 6.94 -5.70
N ARG A 66 6.92 6.14 -6.45
CA ARG A 66 6.96 6.15 -7.93
C ARG A 66 6.47 7.47 -8.51
N ILE A 67 5.44 8.10 -7.92
CA ILE A 67 4.98 9.43 -8.33
C ILE A 67 6.09 10.47 -8.11
N VAL A 68 6.70 10.49 -6.91
CA VAL A 68 7.80 11.44 -6.59
C VAL A 68 9.02 11.20 -7.48
N GLN A 69 9.31 9.95 -7.86
CA GLN A 69 10.39 9.62 -8.80
C GLN A 69 10.22 10.32 -10.14
N VAL A 70 9.00 10.35 -10.68
CA VAL A 70 8.68 10.95 -11.97
C VAL A 70 8.46 12.46 -11.85
N HIS A 71 7.91 12.91 -10.71
CA HIS A 71 7.54 14.30 -10.46
C HIS A 71 8.13 14.83 -9.15
N PRO A 72 9.47 15.03 -9.09
CA PRO A 72 10.12 15.55 -7.89
C PRO A 72 9.81 17.03 -7.69
N GLY A 73 9.96 17.49 -6.44
CA GLY A 73 9.81 18.89 -6.05
C GLY A 73 8.36 19.35 -5.84
N LYS A 74 7.39 18.43 -5.95
CA LYS A 74 5.98 18.69 -5.66
C LYS A 74 5.69 18.60 -4.16
N ASP A 75 4.62 19.25 -3.73
CA ASP A 75 4.19 19.24 -2.34
C ASP A 75 3.36 18.01 -1.96
N LYS A 76 3.14 17.86 -0.65
CA LYS A 76 2.42 16.73 -0.06
C LYS A 76 0.96 16.65 -0.51
N ASN A 77 0.28 17.79 -0.65
CA ASN A 77 -1.13 17.81 -1.05
C ASN A 77 -1.26 17.34 -2.51
N TRP A 78 -0.38 17.85 -3.38
CA TRP A 78 -0.31 17.38 -4.76
C TRP A 78 -0.03 15.88 -4.84
N LEU A 79 0.92 15.36 -4.05
CA LEU A 79 1.21 13.93 -4.00
C LEU A 79 -0.02 13.11 -3.56
N PHE A 80 -0.80 13.62 -2.61
CA PHE A 80 -2.02 12.97 -2.13
C PHE A 80 -3.09 12.95 -3.22
N ASP A 81 -3.30 14.05 -3.93
CA ASP A 81 -4.27 14.15 -5.01
C ASP A 81 -3.94 13.17 -6.16
N GLU A 82 -2.68 13.09 -6.57
CA GLU A 82 -2.25 12.15 -7.61
C GLU A 82 -2.40 10.68 -7.16
N THR A 83 -2.02 10.38 -5.91
CA THR A 83 -2.20 9.04 -5.34
C THR A 83 -3.69 8.67 -5.30
N PHE A 84 -4.55 9.60 -4.93
CA PHE A 84 -6.01 9.41 -4.91
C PHE A 84 -6.56 9.12 -6.31
N ALA A 85 -6.12 9.87 -7.33
CA ALA A 85 -6.53 9.69 -8.71
C ALA A 85 -6.12 8.32 -9.29
N ILE A 86 -4.89 7.87 -9.00
CA ILE A 86 -4.38 6.56 -9.41
C ILE A 86 -5.26 5.43 -8.88
N TYR A 87 -5.57 5.43 -7.57
CA TYR A 87 -6.45 4.42 -6.99
C TYR A 87 -7.92 4.58 -7.43
N GLY A 88 -8.31 5.74 -7.96
CA GLY A 88 -9.67 5.98 -8.45
C GLY A 88 -10.71 5.96 -7.32
N PHE A 89 -10.34 6.42 -6.13
CA PHE A 89 -11.29 6.52 -5.02
C PHE A 89 -12.40 7.53 -5.37
N ARG A 90 -13.64 7.25 -4.94
CA ARG A 90 -14.79 8.12 -5.24
C ARG A 90 -14.89 9.33 -4.30
N ARG A 91 -14.42 9.20 -3.06
CA ARG A 91 -14.49 10.24 -2.04
C ARG A 91 -13.26 10.18 -1.15
N PHE A 92 -12.67 11.34 -0.87
CA PHE A 92 -11.60 11.46 0.11
C PHE A 92 -12.22 11.38 1.52
N SER A 93 -12.00 10.25 2.21
CA SER A 93 -12.53 10.02 3.55
C SER A 93 -11.40 10.11 4.58
N ALA A 94 -11.73 10.35 5.85
CA ALA A 94 -10.76 10.34 6.95
C ALA A 94 -9.99 9.00 7.08
N LYS A 95 -10.52 7.89 6.56
CA LYS A 95 -9.79 6.61 6.49
C LYS A 95 -8.69 6.64 5.42
N ILE A 96 -8.98 7.23 4.26
CA ILE A 96 -8.01 7.41 3.17
C ILE A 96 -6.92 8.40 3.57
N GLU A 97 -7.31 9.55 4.14
CA GLU A 97 -6.37 10.56 4.61
C GLU A 97 -5.37 9.98 5.61
N ARG A 98 -5.87 9.27 6.65
CA ARG A 98 -5.00 8.61 7.63
C ARG A 98 -4.06 7.58 7.01
N ALA A 99 -4.51 6.83 6.00
CA ALA A 99 -3.69 5.86 5.30
C ALA A 99 -2.59 6.56 4.47
N PHE A 100 -2.93 7.67 3.80
CA PHE A 100 -1.98 8.45 3.01
C PHE A 100 -0.94 9.12 3.92
N ASP A 101 -1.34 9.65 5.07
CA ASP A 101 -0.42 10.17 6.08
C ASP A 101 0.49 9.09 6.68
N ALA A 102 -0.04 7.89 6.91
CA ALA A 102 0.77 6.77 7.38
C ALA A 102 1.80 6.35 6.32
N ALA A 103 1.42 6.31 5.04
CA ALA A 103 2.31 6.00 3.93
C ALA A 103 3.38 7.08 3.74
N TYR A 104 3.01 8.36 3.80
CA TYR A 104 3.96 9.46 3.73
C TYR A 104 4.98 9.43 4.88
N ARG A 105 4.50 9.19 6.12
CA ARG A 105 5.38 9.01 7.28
C ARG A 105 6.28 7.79 7.15
N TYR A 106 5.81 6.71 6.54
CA TYR A 106 6.63 5.55 6.23
C TYR A 106 7.78 5.92 5.28
N LEU A 107 7.50 6.69 4.22
CA LEU A 107 8.51 7.13 3.27
C LEU A 107 9.58 8.03 3.90
N THR A 108 9.17 9.00 4.74
CA THR A 108 10.11 9.92 5.39
C THR A 108 10.95 9.23 6.46
N ARG A 109 10.35 8.36 7.29
CA ARG A 109 11.07 7.61 8.34
C ARG A 109 12.09 6.62 7.80
N ASN A 110 11.81 6.01 6.65
CA ASN A 110 12.73 5.07 6.01
C ASN A 110 13.68 5.77 5.02
N HIS A 111 13.76 7.11 5.06
CA HIS A 111 14.65 7.90 4.21
C HIS A 111 14.48 7.64 2.70
N PHE A 112 13.28 7.30 2.25
CA PHE A 112 12.98 7.18 0.81
C PHE A 112 12.74 8.55 0.16
N VAL A 113 12.18 9.48 0.92
CA VAL A 113 11.90 10.85 0.49
C VAL A 113 12.40 11.86 1.51
N ALA A 114 12.80 13.05 1.04
CA ALA A 114 13.03 14.23 1.85
C ALA A 114 11.98 15.29 1.54
N ASP A 115 11.47 15.91 2.59
CA ASP A 115 10.67 17.13 2.53
C ASP A 115 11.61 18.32 2.82
N ARG A 116 11.79 19.19 1.83
CA ARG A 116 12.59 20.42 1.98
C ARG A 116 11.70 21.60 1.66
N ASN A 117 11.28 22.33 2.69
CA ASN A 117 10.41 23.50 2.56
C ASN A 117 9.10 23.21 1.80
N GLY A 118 8.51 22.02 2.00
CA GLY A 118 7.29 21.60 1.32
C GLY A 118 7.51 20.96 -0.05
N ALA A 119 8.75 20.92 -0.57
CA ALA A 119 9.07 20.23 -1.80
C ALA A 119 9.61 18.81 -1.50
N ILE A 120 8.92 17.80 -2.02
CA ILE A 120 9.26 16.38 -1.79
C ILE A 120 10.20 15.88 -2.88
N THR A 121 11.31 15.27 -2.49
CA THR A 121 12.32 14.71 -3.39
C THR A 121 12.74 13.31 -2.96
N LEU A 122 13.20 12.48 -3.89
CA LEU A 122 13.78 11.17 -3.55
C LEU A 122 15.16 11.31 -2.93
N LEU A 123 15.45 10.47 -1.93
CA LEU A 123 16.76 10.37 -1.29
C LEU A 123 17.55 9.16 -1.84
N SER A 124 17.99 9.24 -3.10
CA SER A 124 18.81 8.25 -3.82
C SER A 124 18.25 6.80 -3.93
N GLU A 125 18.74 6.04 -4.91
CA GLU A 125 18.09 4.83 -5.44
C GLU A 125 18.31 3.53 -4.63
N SER A 126 19.09 3.54 -3.56
CA SER A 126 19.73 2.32 -3.03
C SER A 126 18.90 1.43 -2.10
N ALA A 127 17.58 1.56 -2.05
CA ALA A 127 16.75 0.62 -1.30
C ALA A 127 15.56 0.20 -2.14
N ILE A 128 15.80 -0.84 -2.93
CA ILE A 128 14.77 -1.75 -3.44
C ILE A 128 14.20 -2.44 -2.19
N LEU A 129 12.89 -2.28 -1.93
CA LEU A 129 12.15 -3.18 -1.03
C LEU A 129 12.23 -4.56 -1.63
#